data_AF-A0A3Q0F2E9-F1
#
_entry.id   AF-A0A3Q0F2E9-F1
#
_cell.length_a   1.000
_cell.length_b   1.000
_cell.length_c   1.000
_cell.angle_alpha   90.00
_cell.angle_beta   90.00
_cell.angle_gamma   90.00
#
_symmetry.space_group_name_H-M   'P 1'
#
loop_
_entity.id
_entity.type
_entity.pdbx_description
1 polymer ?
#
loop_
_entity_poly.entity_id
_entity_poly.type
_entity_poly.pdbx_seq_one_letter_code
_entity_poly.pdbx_strand_id
1 'polypeptide(L)'
;MRVLQVLPQNEGQNYIYGMLAFPLLELGQMEEAEKAASRGFEINKEDIWSQHVLCHVLQYKCCFREAVKFMEECSSSWCSAASFMLTHNWWHAVVCYLEGNAPTQRVLEIYDNYIWKELDKDDSMKAEVYLNAAGLLLRLYVRGELDIYGDRLKLLAECLTNEFQSAIDAARKANSEKTWKEVCFACVDAEEFRLAEI
;
A
#
# COMPACT_ATOMS: atom_id res chain seq x y z
N MET A 1 -23.94 3.44 -3.31
CA MET A 1 -22.88 2.70 -2.61
C MET A 1 -23.53 1.55 -1.83
N ARG A 2 -23.17 0.27 -2.05
CA ARG A 2 -23.88 -0.89 -1.45
C ARG A 2 -23.84 -0.90 0.09
N VAL A 3 -22.80 -0.32 0.70
CA VAL A 3 -22.62 -0.25 2.16
C VAL A 3 -23.77 0.49 2.87
N LEU A 4 -24.38 1.49 2.21
CA LEU A 4 -25.50 2.26 2.78
C LEU A 4 -26.75 1.41 3.02
N GLN A 5 -26.89 0.29 2.29
CA GLN A 5 -28.05 -0.60 2.43
C GLN A 5 -27.99 -1.44 3.70
N VAL A 6 -26.79 -1.68 4.24
CA VAL A 6 -26.55 -2.51 5.42
C VAL A 6 -26.16 -1.69 6.65
N LEU A 7 -25.90 -0.39 6.47
CA LEU A 7 -25.53 0.53 7.55
C LEU A 7 -26.58 0.56 8.69
N PRO A 8 -27.90 0.66 8.44
CA PRO A 8 -28.90 0.75 9.51
C PRO A 8 -28.90 -0.44 10.48
N GLN A 9 -28.51 -1.63 10.01
CA GLN A 9 -28.43 -2.83 10.84
C GLN A 9 -27.09 -2.95 11.57
N ASN A 10 -26.11 -2.11 11.23
CA ASN A 10 -24.73 -2.18 11.71
C ASN A 10 -24.23 -0.85 12.31
N GLU A 11 -25.12 0.08 12.67
CA GLU A 11 -24.75 1.44 13.10
C GLU A 11 -23.83 1.50 14.33
N GLY A 12 -23.82 0.46 15.15
CA GLY A 12 -22.94 0.32 16.32
C GLY A 12 -21.61 -0.37 16.04
N GLN A 13 -21.32 -0.75 14.79
CA GLN A 13 -20.10 -1.45 14.41
C GLN A 13 -19.13 -0.49 13.71
N ASN A 14 -17.89 -0.39 14.15
CA ASN A 14 -16.88 0.51 13.56
C ASN A 14 -16.56 0.17 12.09
N TYR A 15 -16.43 -1.13 11.76
CA TYR A 15 -15.96 -1.57 10.45
C TYR A 15 -16.84 -1.07 9.29
N ILE A 16 -18.15 -0.90 9.52
CA ILE A 16 -19.08 -0.47 8.46
C ILE A 16 -18.78 0.98 8.03
N TYR A 17 -18.31 1.79 8.96
CA TYR A 17 -17.94 3.18 8.70
C TYR A 17 -16.61 3.26 7.97
N GLY A 18 -15.65 2.38 8.23
CA GLY A 18 -14.45 2.25 7.39
C GLY A 18 -14.79 1.89 5.94
N MET A 19 -15.69 0.90 5.75
CA MET A 19 -16.18 0.51 4.42
C MET A 19 -16.96 1.60 3.69
N LEU A 20 -17.54 2.56 4.42
CA LEU A 20 -18.22 3.73 3.86
C LEU A 20 -17.26 4.87 3.57
N ALA A 21 -16.37 5.17 4.52
CA ALA A 21 -15.48 6.32 4.47
C ALA A 21 -14.46 6.22 3.34
N PHE A 22 -13.88 5.04 3.12
CA PHE A 22 -12.84 4.87 2.10
C PHE A 22 -13.33 5.13 0.67
N PRO A 23 -14.45 4.55 0.17
CA PRO A 23 -14.95 4.91 -1.16
C PRO A 23 -15.40 6.37 -1.29
N LEU A 24 -15.91 6.99 -0.22
CA LEU A 24 -16.24 8.42 -0.22
C LEU A 24 -14.98 9.27 -0.40
N LEU A 25 -13.89 8.91 0.28
CA LEU A 25 -12.58 9.52 0.13
C LEU A 25 -12.07 9.40 -1.32
N GLU A 26 -12.10 8.20 -1.91
CA GLU A 26 -11.66 7.95 -3.30
C GLU A 26 -12.46 8.75 -4.33
N LEU A 27 -13.74 9.02 -4.04
CA LEU A 27 -14.61 9.87 -4.87
C LEU A 27 -14.42 11.37 -4.62
N GLY A 28 -13.50 11.77 -3.72
CA GLY A 28 -13.25 13.15 -3.34
C GLY A 28 -14.36 13.77 -2.48
N GLN A 29 -15.28 12.97 -1.94
CA GLN A 29 -16.38 13.41 -1.07
C GLN A 29 -15.87 13.57 0.37
N MET A 30 -14.93 14.50 0.57
CA MET A 30 -14.13 14.58 1.79
C MET A 30 -14.97 14.85 3.05
N GLU A 31 -16.01 15.68 2.97
CA GLU A 31 -16.87 15.98 4.13
C GLU A 31 -17.64 14.73 4.59
N GLU A 32 -18.15 13.94 3.66
CA GLU A 32 -18.88 12.71 3.97
C GLU A 32 -17.93 11.60 4.43
N ALA A 33 -16.74 11.53 3.85
CA ALA A 33 -15.67 10.64 4.29
C ALA A 33 -15.24 10.94 5.74
N GLU A 34 -15.09 12.23 6.09
CA GLU A 34 -14.78 12.68 7.45
C GLU A 34 -15.89 12.31 8.44
N LYS A 35 -17.16 12.54 8.10
CA LYS A 35 -18.29 12.16 8.96
C LYS A 35 -18.34 10.65 9.21
N ALA A 36 -18.18 9.85 8.16
CA ALA A 36 -18.18 8.39 8.27
C ALA A 36 -17.00 7.92 9.12
N ALA A 37 -15.77 8.34 8.80
CA ALA A 37 -14.57 7.92 9.52
C ALA A 37 -14.59 8.37 10.99
N SER A 38 -15.05 9.60 11.27
CA SER A 38 -15.21 10.09 12.65
C SER A 38 -16.16 9.20 13.43
N ARG A 39 -17.27 8.78 12.83
CA ARG A 39 -18.23 7.89 13.48
C ARG A 39 -17.65 6.50 13.77
N GLY A 40 -16.89 5.93 12.84
CA GLY A 40 -16.18 4.66 13.07
C GLY A 40 -15.15 4.78 14.21
N PHE A 41 -14.39 5.87 14.22
CA PHE A 41 -13.39 6.17 15.24
C PHE A 41 -13.99 6.44 16.64
N GLU A 42 -15.17 7.07 16.71
CA GLU A 42 -15.90 7.25 17.97
C GLU A 42 -16.32 5.91 18.61
N ILE A 43 -16.72 4.95 17.78
CA ILE A 43 -17.13 3.62 18.23
C ILE A 43 -15.90 2.82 18.68
N ASN A 44 -14.83 2.85 17.90
CA ASN A 44 -13.57 2.22 18.24
C ASN A 44 -12.39 3.09 17.80
N LYS A 45 -11.68 3.66 18.78
CA LYS A 45 -10.50 4.49 18.54
C LYS A 45 -9.32 3.70 17.95
N GLU A 46 -9.34 2.38 18.02
CA GLU A 46 -8.32 1.50 17.43
C GLU A 46 -8.68 1.07 16.00
N ASP A 47 -9.77 1.59 15.42
CA ASP A 47 -10.15 1.28 14.04
C ASP A 47 -9.18 1.91 13.03
N ILE A 48 -8.25 1.08 12.54
CA ILE A 48 -7.14 1.49 11.66
C ILE A 48 -7.61 2.11 10.33
N TRP A 49 -8.79 1.75 9.83
CA TRP A 49 -9.35 2.27 8.59
C TRP A 49 -9.95 3.66 8.79
N SER A 50 -10.64 3.88 9.91
CA SER A 50 -11.13 5.21 10.28
C SER A 50 -9.98 6.18 10.52
N GLN A 51 -8.93 5.74 11.22
CA GLN A 51 -7.71 6.53 11.41
C GLN A 51 -7.05 6.88 10.07
N HIS A 52 -6.93 5.92 9.15
CA HIS A 52 -6.41 6.14 7.80
C HIS A 52 -7.18 7.24 7.06
N VAL A 53 -8.52 7.15 7.01
CA VAL A 53 -9.35 8.15 6.32
C VAL A 53 -9.28 9.52 7.00
N LEU A 54 -9.26 9.57 8.34
CA LEU A 54 -9.10 10.84 9.07
C LEU A 54 -7.74 11.49 8.79
N CYS A 55 -6.68 10.70 8.61
CA CYS A 55 -5.39 11.22 8.15
C CYS A 55 -5.50 11.85 6.76
N HIS A 56 -6.16 11.19 5.82
CA HIS A 56 -6.43 11.77 4.50
C HIS A 56 -7.21 13.08 4.56
N VAL A 57 -8.21 13.18 5.44
CA VAL A 57 -8.97 14.42 5.65
C VAL A 57 -8.06 15.55 6.13
N LEU A 58 -7.19 15.28 7.11
CA LEU A 58 -6.24 16.28 7.61
C LEU A 58 -5.19 16.65 6.54
N GLN A 59 -4.73 15.67 5.75
CA GLN A 59 -3.85 15.91 4.60
C GLN A 59 -4.52 16.81 3.55
N TYR A 60 -5.77 16.54 3.20
CA TYR A 60 -6.54 17.35 2.25
C TYR A 60 -6.73 18.79 2.73
N LYS A 61 -6.88 19.00 4.04
CA LYS A 61 -6.97 20.32 4.68
C LYS A 61 -5.61 20.99 4.88
N CYS A 62 -4.51 20.36 4.45
CA CYS A 62 -3.12 20.80 4.70
C CYS A 62 -2.77 20.95 6.20
N CYS A 63 -3.48 20.25 7.08
CA CYS A 63 -3.26 20.23 8.52
C CYS A 63 -2.16 19.21 8.91
N PHE A 64 -0.99 19.27 8.27
CA PHE A 64 0.02 18.21 8.36
C PHE A 64 0.55 17.95 9.77
N ARG A 65 0.75 19.01 10.57
CA ARG A 65 1.22 18.87 11.97
C ARG A 65 0.19 18.14 12.84
N GLU A 66 -1.09 18.43 12.62
CA GLU A 66 -2.19 17.77 13.34
C GLU A 66 -2.32 16.32 12.88
N ALA A 67 -2.19 16.06 11.58
CA ALA A 67 -2.19 14.71 11.02
C ALA A 67 -1.07 13.84 11.61
N VAL A 68 0.16 14.36 11.68
CA VAL A 68 1.29 13.66 12.31
C VAL A 68 0.96 13.29 13.75
N LYS A 69 0.53 14.28 14.56
CA LYS A 69 0.23 14.06 15.97
C LYS A 69 -0.84 12.98 16.15
N PHE A 70 -1.93 13.09 15.38
CA PHE A 70 -3.02 12.11 15.40
C PHE A 70 -2.54 10.70 15.04
N MET A 71 -1.76 10.57 13.97
CA MET A 71 -1.24 9.29 13.51
C MET A 71 -0.28 8.65 14.51
N GLU A 72 0.62 9.44 15.12
CA GLU A 72 1.51 8.93 16.16
C GLU A 72 0.73 8.44 17.40
N GLU A 73 -0.28 9.19 17.84
CA GLU A 73 -1.16 8.80 18.97
C GLU A 73 -1.92 7.49 18.70
N CYS A 74 -2.26 7.21 17.44
CA CYS A 74 -2.96 5.99 17.03
C CYS A 74 -2.03 4.80 16.76
N SER A 75 -0.74 5.04 16.54
CA SER A 75 0.19 4.06 15.97
C SER A 75 0.35 2.76 16.76
N SER A 76 0.10 2.77 18.08
CA SER A 76 0.14 1.58 18.93
C SER A 76 -0.92 0.54 18.55
N SER A 77 -2.04 0.96 17.94
CA SER A 77 -3.13 0.08 17.51
C SER A 77 -2.82 -0.68 16.21
N TRP A 78 -1.78 -0.30 15.46
CA TRP A 78 -1.51 -0.86 14.14
C TRP A 78 -0.75 -2.19 14.18
N CYS A 79 -0.14 -2.55 15.31
CA CYS A 79 0.71 -3.74 15.41
C CYS A 79 -0.05 -5.06 15.14
N SER A 80 -1.37 -5.06 15.28
CA SER A 80 -2.27 -6.19 14.99
C SER A 80 -2.86 -6.16 13.58
N ALA A 81 -2.57 -5.12 12.79
CA ALA A 81 -3.04 -5.01 11.42
C ALA A 81 -2.23 -5.88 10.45
N ALA A 82 -2.83 -6.20 9.29
CA ALA A 82 -2.09 -6.77 8.17
C ALA A 82 -0.94 -5.85 7.74
N SER A 83 0.14 -6.42 7.20
CA SER A 83 1.33 -5.68 6.78
C SER A 83 0.99 -4.51 5.84
N PHE A 84 0.01 -4.68 4.94
CA PHE A 84 -0.52 -3.59 4.12
C PHE A 84 -0.95 -2.39 4.95
N MET A 85 -1.96 -2.53 5.81
CA MET A 85 -2.51 -1.37 6.54
C MET A 85 -1.55 -0.81 7.58
N LEU A 86 -0.74 -1.65 8.23
CA LEU A 86 0.30 -1.20 9.15
C LEU A 86 1.29 -0.27 8.42
N THR A 87 1.86 -0.74 7.31
CA THR A 87 2.88 0.02 6.57
C THR A 87 2.26 1.18 5.80
N HIS A 88 1.00 1.08 5.40
CA HIS A 88 0.27 2.15 4.72
C HIS A 88 -0.08 3.31 5.67
N ASN A 89 -0.49 3.02 6.91
CA ASN A 89 -0.70 4.07 7.91
C ASN A 89 0.59 4.82 8.22
N TRP A 90 1.71 4.10 8.36
CA TRP A 90 3.03 4.73 8.47
C TRP A 90 3.40 5.53 7.21
N TRP A 91 3.07 5.05 6.01
CA TRP A 91 3.27 5.79 4.76
C TRP A 91 2.55 7.15 4.80
N HIS A 92 1.29 7.19 5.20
CA HIS A 92 0.56 8.46 5.34
C HIS A 92 1.17 9.38 6.39
N ALA A 93 1.58 8.84 7.54
CA ALA A 93 2.26 9.61 8.57
C ALA A 93 3.56 10.24 8.04
N VAL A 94 4.37 9.49 7.29
CA VAL A 94 5.61 9.99 6.67
C VAL A 94 5.33 11.07 5.63
N VAL A 95 4.30 10.88 4.80
CA VAL A 95 3.89 11.92 3.85
C VAL A 95 3.49 13.19 4.59
N CYS A 96 2.75 13.11 5.71
CA CYS A 96 2.45 14.29 6.53
C CYS A 96 3.72 14.95 7.09
N TYR A 97 4.70 14.18 7.56
CA TYR A 97 5.99 14.74 7.98
C TYR A 97 6.70 15.49 6.85
N LEU A 98 6.75 14.86 5.66
CA LEU A 98 7.40 15.42 4.48
C LEU A 98 6.72 16.71 4.01
N GLU A 99 5.39 16.71 3.85
CA GLU A 99 4.62 17.90 3.46
C GLU A 99 4.64 18.99 4.55
N GLY A 100 4.82 18.59 5.81
CA GLY A 100 5.02 19.46 6.96
C GLY A 100 6.44 20.04 7.11
N ASN A 101 7.34 19.81 6.14
CA ASN A 101 8.76 20.22 6.16
C ASN A 101 9.56 19.68 7.36
N ALA A 102 9.27 18.45 7.79
CA ALA A 102 10.10 17.78 8.78
C ALA A 102 11.51 17.50 8.21
N PRO A 103 12.53 17.37 9.08
CA PRO A 103 13.87 16.98 8.64
C PRO A 103 13.84 15.63 7.91
N THR A 104 14.58 15.52 6.81
CA THR A 104 14.73 14.30 6.00
C THR A 104 15.10 13.07 6.84
N GLN A 105 15.90 13.27 7.89
CA GLN A 105 16.26 12.23 8.84
C GLN A 105 15.03 11.55 9.47
N ARG A 106 13.98 12.31 9.80
CA ARG A 106 12.74 11.76 10.37
C ARG A 106 11.99 10.90 9.35
N VAL A 107 11.96 11.33 8.09
CA VAL A 107 11.34 10.57 6.99
C VAL A 107 12.05 9.23 6.80
N LEU A 108 13.38 9.23 6.83
CA LEU A 108 14.22 8.03 6.75
C LEU A 108 14.00 7.09 7.94
N GLU A 109 14.03 7.63 9.15
CA GLU A 109 13.80 6.85 10.37
C GLU A 109 12.47 6.10 10.30
N ILE A 110 11.42 6.74 9.78
CA ILE A 110 10.12 6.09 9.74
C ILE A 110 10.07 5.03 8.64
N TYR A 111 10.63 5.32 7.46
CA TYR A 111 10.77 4.34 6.39
C TYR A 111 11.52 3.09 6.90
N ASP A 112 12.68 3.27 7.52
CA ASP A 112 13.52 2.16 7.96
C ASP A 112 12.86 1.35 9.09
N ASN A 113 12.34 2.03 10.11
CA ASN A 113 11.91 1.37 11.36
C ASN A 113 10.46 0.88 11.36
N TYR A 114 9.60 1.41 10.50
CA TYR A 114 8.17 1.07 10.53
C TYR A 114 7.58 0.59 9.20
N ILE A 115 8.17 0.97 8.07
CA ILE A 115 7.76 0.42 6.76
C ILE A 115 8.64 -0.78 6.43
N TRP A 116 9.95 -0.57 6.28
CA TRP A 116 10.89 -1.59 5.83
C TRP A 116 11.06 -2.73 6.84
N LYS A 117 11.14 -2.38 8.13
CA LYS A 117 11.29 -3.36 9.23
C LYS A 117 10.18 -4.41 9.31
N GLU A 118 9.01 -4.14 8.72
CA GLU A 118 7.95 -5.15 8.63
C GLU A 118 8.40 -6.41 7.89
N LEU A 119 9.41 -6.32 7.00
CA LEU A 119 10.00 -7.46 6.31
C LEU A 119 10.79 -8.41 7.23
N ASP A 120 11.15 -7.97 8.44
CA ASP A 120 11.87 -8.81 9.41
C ASP A 120 10.95 -9.84 10.08
N LYS A 121 9.63 -9.70 9.94
CA LYS A 121 8.66 -10.66 10.49
C LYS A 121 8.48 -11.87 9.57
N ASP A 122 8.37 -13.05 10.17
CA ASP A 122 8.17 -14.31 9.45
C ASP A 122 6.82 -14.36 8.69
N ASP A 123 5.79 -13.69 9.23
CA ASP A 123 4.44 -13.61 8.66
C ASP A 123 4.22 -12.38 7.76
N SER A 124 5.29 -11.64 7.45
CA SER A 124 5.23 -10.43 6.63
C SER A 124 4.75 -10.70 5.21
N MET A 125 3.75 -9.93 4.77
CA MET A 125 3.31 -9.93 3.37
C MET A 125 4.19 -8.97 2.55
N LYS A 126 5.34 -9.49 2.08
CA LYS A 126 6.40 -8.70 1.41
C LYS A 126 5.91 -7.80 0.28
N ALA A 127 5.05 -8.32 -0.60
CA ALA A 127 4.50 -7.54 -1.72
C ALA A 127 3.74 -6.29 -1.26
N GLU A 128 3.03 -6.36 -0.13
CA GLU A 128 2.30 -5.23 0.45
C GLU A 128 3.26 -4.18 1.03
N VAL A 129 4.32 -4.64 1.69
CA VAL A 129 5.38 -3.75 2.22
C VAL A 129 6.13 -3.05 1.08
N TYR A 130 6.50 -3.80 0.04
CA TYR A 130 7.18 -3.27 -1.14
C TYR A 130 6.34 -2.22 -1.87
N LEU A 131 5.02 -2.40 -1.95
CA LEU A 131 4.12 -1.41 -2.56
C LEU A 131 4.20 -0.08 -1.83
N ASN A 132 4.07 -0.08 -0.51
CA ASN A 132 4.15 1.14 0.31
C ASN A 132 5.56 1.75 0.27
N ALA A 133 6.61 0.93 0.38
CA ALA A 133 7.99 1.38 0.27
C ALA A 133 8.28 2.05 -1.09
N ALA A 134 7.89 1.41 -2.20
CA ALA A 134 8.04 1.94 -3.55
C ALA A 134 7.30 3.27 -3.72
N GLY A 135 6.06 3.35 -3.23
CA GLY A 135 5.25 4.56 -3.30
C GLY A 135 5.91 5.76 -2.61
N LEU A 136 6.54 5.53 -1.45
CA LEU A 136 7.26 6.61 -0.73
C LEU A 136 8.53 7.02 -1.45
N LEU A 137 9.35 6.05 -1.86
CA LEU A 137 10.61 6.32 -2.56
C LEU A 137 10.37 7.05 -3.90
N LEU A 138 9.32 6.69 -4.64
CA LEU A 138 8.94 7.38 -5.87
C LEU A 138 8.57 8.85 -5.61
N ARG A 139 7.83 9.13 -4.52
CA ARG A 139 7.49 10.51 -4.14
C ARG A 139 8.73 11.32 -3.80
N LEU A 140 9.69 10.73 -3.10
CA LEU A 140 10.97 11.37 -2.76
C LEU A 140 11.85 11.59 -3.99
N TYR A 141 11.83 10.65 -4.95
CA TYR A 141 12.51 10.80 -6.23
C TYR A 141 11.96 11.99 -7.02
N VAL A 142 10.62 12.13 -7.11
CA VAL A 142 9.98 13.25 -7.81
C VAL A 142 10.31 14.60 -7.16
N ARG A 143 10.60 14.62 -5.85
CA ARG A 143 11.08 15.82 -5.12
C ARG A 143 12.55 16.15 -5.34
N GLY A 144 13.29 15.31 -6.06
CA GLY A 144 14.72 15.52 -6.32
C GLY A 144 15.63 15.07 -5.18
N GLU A 145 15.14 14.26 -4.24
CA GLU A 145 15.93 13.81 -3.06
C GLU A 145 16.69 12.50 -3.31
N LEU A 146 16.96 12.14 -4.57
CA LEU A 146 17.50 10.82 -4.94
C LEU A 146 18.84 10.50 -4.25
N ASP A 147 19.70 11.49 -4.03
CA ASP A 147 21.01 11.32 -3.40
C ASP A 147 20.91 10.74 -1.97
N ILE A 148 19.77 10.93 -1.31
CA ILE A 148 19.53 10.52 0.06
C ILE A 148 18.94 9.09 0.12
N TYR A 149 18.15 8.73 -0.89
CA TYR A 149 17.35 7.50 -0.91
C TYR A 149 17.81 6.45 -1.92
N GLY A 150 18.83 6.75 -2.72
CA GLY A 150 19.27 5.91 -3.84
C GLY A 150 19.61 4.48 -3.45
N ASP A 151 20.25 4.25 -2.31
CA ASP A 151 20.60 2.90 -1.86
C ASP A 151 19.38 2.07 -1.43
N ARG A 152 18.35 2.72 -0.87
CA ARG A 152 17.07 2.06 -0.52
C ARG A 152 16.30 1.68 -1.78
N LEU A 153 16.32 2.53 -2.80
CA LEU A 153 15.70 2.24 -4.09
C LEU A 153 16.40 1.07 -4.79
N LYS A 154 17.74 1.01 -4.78
CA LYS A 154 18.50 -0.14 -5.30
C LYS A 154 18.12 -1.42 -4.56
N LEU A 155 18.13 -1.40 -3.22
CA LEU A 155 17.79 -2.55 -2.40
C LEU A 155 16.36 -3.05 -2.69
N LEU A 156 15.39 -2.15 -2.75
CA LEU A 156 14.01 -2.50 -3.11
C LEU A 156 13.92 -3.12 -4.53
N ALA A 157 14.63 -2.56 -5.50
CA ALA A 157 14.67 -3.10 -6.86
C ALA A 157 15.29 -4.51 -6.91
N GLU A 158 16.36 -4.75 -6.14
CA GLU A 158 16.98 -6.08 -5.99
C GLU A 158 15.99 -7.07 -5.36
N CYS A 159 15.32 -6.70 -4.27
CA CYS A 159 14.30 -7.52 -3.63
C CYS A 159 13.17 -7.89 -4.59
N LEU A 160 12.60 -6.91 -5.30
CA LEU A 160 11.54 -7.14 -6.28
C LEU A 160 12.00 -8.05 -7.43
N THR A 161 13.22 -7.84 -7.94
CA THR A 161 13.78 -8.68 -9.00
C THR A 161 13.91 -10.13 -8.54
N ASN A 162 14.41 -10.35 -7.32
CA ASN A 162 14.57 -11.69 -6.75
C ASN A 162 13.21 -12.36 -6.50
N GLU A 163 12.23 -11.63 -5.99
CA GLU A 163 10.89 -12.16 -5.71
C GLU A 163 10.16 -12.61 -6.97
N PHE A 164 10.31 -11.83 -8.06
CA PHE A 164 9.68 -12.15 -9.35
C PHE A 164 10.61 -12.90 -10.29
N GLN A 165 11.79 -13.35 -9.86
CA GLN A 165 12.79 -13.97 -10.73
C GLN A 165 12.22 -15.20 -11.45
N SER A 166 11.44 -16.03 -10.74
CA SER A 166 10.77 -17.19 -11.34
C SER A 166 9.75 -16.80 -12.42
N ALA A 167 8.99 -15.73 -12.21
CA ALA A 167 8.04 -15.21 -13.20
C ALA A 167 8.77 -14.59 -14.40
N ILE A 168 9.86 -13.87 -14.16
CA ILE A 168 10.75 -13.31 -15.20
C ILE A 168 11.36 -14.44 -16.03
N ASP A 169 11.84 -15.51 -15.39
CA ASP A 169 12.43 -16.68 -16.05
C ASP A 169 11.39 -17.46 -16.86
N ALA A 170 10.18 -17.61 -16.32
CA ALA A 170 9.05 -18.21 -17.04
C ALA A 170 8.67 -17.38 -18.27
N ALA A 171 8.56 -16.05 -18.12
CA ALA A 171 8.29 -15.14 -19.24
C ALA A 171 9.39 -15.16 -20.31
N ARG A 172 10.67 -15.20 -19.90
CA ARG A 172 11.82 -15.32 -20.81
C ARG A 172 11.82 -16.64 -21.57
N LYS A 173 11.53 -17.76 -20.90
CA LYS A 173 11.38 -19.08 -21.54
C LYS A 173 10.24 -19.05 -22.55
N ALA A 174 9.05 -18.60 -22.12
CA ALA A 174 7.89 -18.47 -22.99
C ALA A 174 8.15 -17.56 -24.20
N ASN A 175 8.98 -16.53 -24.05
CA ASN A 175 9.35 -15.63 -25.14
C ASN A 175 10.59 -16.07 -25.94
N SER A 176 11.02 -17.34 -25.82
CA SER A 176 12.15 -17.87 -26.59
C SER A 176 11.68 -18.64 -27.82
N GLU A 177 12.33 -18.41 -28.97
CA GLU A 177 12.07 -19.14 -30.22
C GLU A 177 12.19 -20.67 -30.02
N LYS A 178 13.07 -21.10 -29.11
CA LYS A 178 13.25 -22.51 -28.75
C LYS A 178 12.00 -23.10 -28.09
N THR A 179 11.41 -22.40 -27.12
CA THR A 179 10.19 -22.86 -26.44
C THR A 179 8.99 -22.88 -27.39
N TRP A 180 8.87 -21.89 -28.28
CA TRP A 180 7.84 -21.94 -29.33
C TRP A 180 8.06 -23.10 -30.32
N LYS A 181 9.31 -23.37 -30.71
CA LYS A 181 9.64 -24.56 -31.53
C LYS A 181 9.26 -25.87 -30.82
N GLU A 182 9.58 -26.02 -29.53
CA GLU A 182 9.22 -27.21 -28.74
C GLU A 182 7.71 -27.39 -28.64
N VAL A 183 6.94 -26.31 -28.44
CA VAL A 183 5.47 -26.34 -28.45
C VAL A 183 4.94 -26.72 -29.83
N CYS A 184 5.44 -26.11 -30.91
CA CYS A 184 5.04 -26.46 -32.27
C CYS A 184 5.32 -27.94 -32.58
N PHE A 185 6.49 -28.47 -32.20
CA PHE A 185 6.81 -29.89 -32.39
C PHE A 185 5.90 -30.80 -31.56
N ALA A 186 5.61 -30.46 -30.30
CA ALA A 186 4.68 -31.23 -29.48
C ALA A 186 3.25 -31.22 -30.03
N CYS A 187 2.77 -30.09 -30.58
CA CYS A 187 1.47 -30.00 -31.25
C CYS A 187 1.42 -30.84 -32.54
N VAL A 188 2.52 -30.92 -33.29
CA VAL A 188 2.64 -31.78 -34.48
C VAL A 188 2.65 -33.25 -34.09
N ASP A 189 3.43 -33.64 -33.08
CA ASP A 189 3.52 -35.03 -32.59
C ASP A 189 2.19 -35.53 -32.00
N ALA A 190 1.37 -34.63 -31.46
CA ALA A 190 0.04 -34.93 -30.92
C ALA A 190 -1.10 -34.83 -31.96
N GLU A 191 -0.80 -34.50 -33.22
CA GLU A 191 -1.79 -34.22 -34.29
C GLU A 191 -2.83 -33.12 -33.92
N GLU A 192 -2.48 -32.21 -33.00
CA GLU A 192 -3.36 -31.15 -32.49
C GLU A 192 -3.06 -29.79 -33.16
N PHE A 193 -3.45 -29.68 -34.44
CA PHE A 193 -3.15 -28.52 -35.29
C PHE A 193 -3.95 -27.25 -34.97
N ARG A 194 -4.98 -27.34 -34.11
CA ARG A 194 -5.81 -26.18 -33.70
C ARG A 194 -5.12 -25.26 -32.68
N LEU A 195 -4.06 -25.73 -32.03
CA LEU A 195 -3.30 -24.97 -31.03
C LEU A 195 -1.99 -24.39 -31.58
N ALA A 196 -1.67 -24.68 -32.85
CA ALA A 196 -0.46 -24.22 -33.53
C ALA A 196 -0.60 -22.87 -34.25
N GLU A 197 -1.75 -22.19 -34.11
CA GLU A 197 -1.94 -20.84 -34.64
C GLU A 197 -1.19 -19.80 -33.79
N ILE A 198 -0.01 -19.43 -34.26
CA ILE A 198 0.61 -18.11 -34.06
C ILE A 198 0.39 -17.32 -35.35
#